data_AF-A0A6G2D8Z0-F1
#
_entry.id   AF-A0A6G2D8Z0-F1
#
_cell.length_a   1.000
_cell.length_b   1.000
_cell.length_c   1.000
_cell.angle_alpha   90.00
_cell.angle_beta   90.00
_cell.angle_gamma   90.00
#
_symmetry.space_group_name_H-M   'P 1'
#
loop_
_entity.id
_entity.type
_entity.pdbx_description
1 polymer ?
#
loop_
_entity_poly.entity_id
_entity_poly.type
_entity_poly.pdbx_seq_one_letter_code
_entity_poly.pdbx_strand_id
1 'polypeptide(L)'
;MKGVNMEKQQPSKAALLSIIPGLGQIYNKQKAKGFIFLGVTIVFVLYFLALATPELSNLITLGDKPGRDNSLFMLIRGAFHLIFVIVYVLFYFSNIKDAHTIAKRINNGIPVPRTLKDMIKGIYENGFPYLLIIPSYVAMTFAIIFPVIVTLMIAFTNYDFQHLPPNKLLDWVGLTNFTNIWSLSTFRSAFGSVLSWTIIWALAASTLQIVIGIFTAIIANQPFIKGKRIFGVIFLLPWAVPAFITISTFSNMFNDSVGAINTQVLPILAKFLPFLDGALIPWKTDPTWTKIALIMMQGWLGFPYIYVLTLGILQSIPNDLYEAAYIDGANAWQKFRNITFPMILADAAPTLI
;
A
#
# COMPACT_ATOMS: atom_id res chain seq x y z
N MET A 1 -17.78 24.23 48.41
CA MET A 1 -16.65 23.71 47.61
C MET A 1 -15.55 23.26 48.57
N LYS A 2 -15.48 21.97 48.93
CA LYS A 2 -14.37 21.43 49.73
C LYS A 2 -13.21 21.15 48.79
N GLY A 3 -12.16 21.96 48.85
CA GLY A 3 -10.91 21.70 48.15
C GLY A 3 -10.31 20.39 48.65
N VAL A 4 -10.52 19.31 47.90
CA VAL A 4 -9.75 18.09 48.09
C VAL A 4 -8.32 18.45 47.75
N ASN A 5 -7.46 18.47 48.77
CA ASN A 5 -6.03 18.71 48.66
C ASN A 5 -5.45 17.59 47.78
N MET A 6 -5.48 17.79 46.45
CA MET A 6 -4.97 16.83 45.48
C MET A 6 -3.45 16.90 45.58
N GLU A 7 -2.90 15.95 46.33
CA GLU A 7 -1.47 15.71 46.43
C GLU A 7 -0.82 15.77 45.04
N LYS A 8 0.01 16.79 44.83
CA LYS A 8 0.67 17.03 43.54
C LYS A 8 1.52 15.80 43.20
N GLN A 9 1.27 15.23 42.02
CA GLN A 9 2.02 14.07 41.54
C GLN A 9 3.29 14.55 40.85
N GLN A 10 4.44 13.94 41.08
CA GLN A 10 5.66 14.30 40.35
C GLN A 10 5.67 13.57 38.99
N PRO A 11 5.62 14.28 37.83
CA PRO A 11 5.54 13.62 36.52
C PRO A 11 6.79 12.80 36.17
N SER A 12 7.97 13.23 36.63
CA SER A 12 9.22 12.48 36.50
C SER A 12 9.19 11.18 37.31
N LYS A 13 8.69 11.23 38.54
CA LYS A 13 8.52 10.05 39.41
C LYS A 13 7.51 9.06 38.82
N ALA A 14 6.39 9.55 38.27
CA ALA A 14 5.40 8.71 37.60
C ALA A 14 5.99 7.99 36.37
N ALA A 15 6.80 8.69 35.57
CA ALA A 15 7.50 8.11 34.43
C ALA A 15 8.54 7.06 34.86
N LEU A 16 9.33 7.35 35.90
CA LEU A 16 10.35 6.46 36.43
C LEU A 16 9.74 5.18 37.02
N LEU A 17 8.62 5.29 37.75
CA LEU A 17 7.89 4.12 38.23
C LEU A 17 7.34 3.28 37.07
N SER A 18 7.01 3.91 35.93
CA SER A 18 6.48 3.22 34.75
C SER A 18 7.52 2.42 33.96
N ILE A 19 8.80 2.40 34.39
CA ILE A 19 9.79 1.44 33.90
C ILE A 19 9.27 0.00 34.08
N ILE A 20 8.50 -0.25 35.14
CA ILE A 20 7.65 -1.43 35.23
C ILE A 20 6.25 -0.98 34.82
N PRO A 21 5.75 -1.35 33.62
CA PRO A 21 4.45 -0.90 33.16
C PRO A 21 3.35 -1.16 34.18
N GLY A 22 2.53 -0.14 34.42
CA GLY A 22 1.45 -0.17 35.39
C GLY A 22 1.74 0.47 36.75
N LEU A 23 2.99 0.48 37.23
CA LEU A 23 3.30 1.07 38.55
C LEU A 23 3.10 2.61 38.58
N GLY A 24 3.44 3.32 37.48
CA GLY A 24 3.19 4.75 37.40
C GLY A 24 1.70 5.11 37.31
N GLN A 25 0.88 4.25 36.69
CA GLN A 25 -0.58 4.40 36.68
C GLN A 25 -1.16 4.17 38.09
N ILE A 26 -0.62 3.21 38.85
CA ILE A 26 -0.99 3.01 40.27
C ILE A 26 -0.63 4.26 41.09
N TYR A 27 0.57 4.83 40.88
CA TYR A 27 0.99 6.09 41.52
C TYR A 27 0.03 7.24 41.19
N ASN A 28 -0.42 7.35 39.95
CA ASN A 28 -1.43 8.32 39.50
C ASN A 28 -2.87 8.01 39.93
N LYS A 29 -3.08 7.07 40.86
CA LYS A 29 -4.40 6.64 41.39
C LYS A 29 -5.31 5.99 40.32
N GLN A 30 -4.73 5.47 39.24
CA GLN A 30 -5.42 4.69 38.19
C GLN A 30 -5.16 3.18 38.37
N LYS A 31 -5.56 2.62 39.53
CA LYS A 31 -5.23 1.24 39.93
C LYS A 31 -5.63 0.18 38.89
N ALA A 32 -6.85 0.27 38.34
CA ALA A 32 -7.35 -0.72 37.37
C ALA A 32 -6.47 -0.76 36.11
N LYS A 33 -6.16 0.39 35.53
CA LYS A 33 -5.25 0.51 34.38
C LYS A 33 -3.86 -0.02 34.71
N GLY A 34 -3.36 0.31 35.91
CA GLY A 34 -2.08 -0.17 36.40
C GLY A 34 -1.98 -1.69 36.47
N PHE A 35 -2.98 -2.36 37.05
CA PHE A 35 -3.01 -3.82 37.09
C PHE A 35 -3.15 -4.47 35.71
N ILE A 36 -3.93 -3.87 34.80
CA ILE A 36 -4.02 -4.36 33.41
C ILE A 36 -2.66 -4.26 32.72
N PHE A 37 -1.97 -3.12 32.82
CA PHE A 37 -0.66 -2.93 32.19
C PHE A 37 0.38 -3.87 32.78
N LEU A 38 0.37 -4.07 34.10
CA LEU A 38 1.24 -5.04 34.77
C LEU A 38 0.94 -6.47 34.30
N GLY A 39 -0.34 -6.83 34.16
CA GLY A 39 -0.76 -8.14 33.63
C GLY A 39 -0.29 -8.36 32.19
N VAL A 40 -0.45 -7.37 31.31
CA VAL A 40 0.06 -7.39 29.93
C VAL A 40 1.57 -7.60 29.91
N THR A 41 2.31 -6.90 30.78
CA THR A 41 3.75 -7.08 30.93
C THR A 41 4.12 -8.49 31.40
N ILE A 42 3.45 -9.03 32.42
CA ILE A 42 3.73 -10.39 32.91
C ILE A 42 3.49 -11.42 31.80
N VAL A 43 2.35 -11.33 31.11
CA VAL A 43 2.03 -12.22 29.99
C VAL A 43 3.07 -12.12 28.89
N PHE A 44 3.49 -10.89 28.54
CA PHE A 44 4.52 -10.69 27.52
C PHE A 44 5.87 -11.25 27.96
N VAL A 45 6.30 -11.06 29.22
CA VAL A 45 7.58 -11.61 29.71
C VAL A 45 7.55 -13.13 29.68
N LEU A 46 6.45 -13.77 30.12
CA LEU A 46 6.29 -15.22 30.04
C LEU A 46 6.34 -15.72 28.60
N TYR A 47 5.61 -15.07 27.70
CA TYR A 47 5.66 -15.34 26.26
C TYR A 47 7.06 -15.15 25.68
N PHE A 48 7.74 -14.07 26.04
CA PHE A 48 9.04 -13.71 25.49
C PHE A 48 10.10 -14.74 25.88
N LEU A 49 10.12 -15.14 27.16
CA LEU A 49 11.06 -16.14 27.65
C LEU A 49 10.74 -17.55 27.13
N ALA A 50 9.47 -17.93 27.06
CA ALA A 50 9.08 -19.29 26.68
C ALA A 50 9.10 -19.53 25.17
N LEU A 51 8.71 -18.55 24.36
CA LEU A 51 8.46 -18.73 22.92
C LEU A 51 9.31 -17.80 22.05
N ALA A 52 9.39 -16.50 22.36
CA ALA A 52 10.06 -15.56 21.46
C ALA A 52 11.59 -15.70 21.46
N THR A 53 12.21 -15.91 22.64
CA THR A 53 13.67 -15.99 22.80
C THR A 53 14.31 -17.04 21.89
N PRO A 54 13.88 -18.32 21.85
CA PRO A 54 14.47 -19.31 20.96
C PRO A 54 14.27 -18.98 19.49
N GLU A 55 13.09 -18.49 19.08
CA GLU A 55 12.81 -18.16 17.67
C GLU A 55 13.58 -16.91 17.21
N LEU A 56 13.79 -15.93 18.09
CA LEU A 56 14.63 -14.76 17.80
C LEU A 56 16.12 -15.13 17.74
N SER A 57 16.56 -16.11 18.52
CA SER A 57 17.91 -16.68 18.39
C SER A 57 18.07 -17.38 17.04
N ASN A 58 17.08 -18.18 16.64
CA ASN A 58 17.06 -18.86 15.33
C ASN A 58 17.03 -17.88 14.15
N LEU A 59 16.48 -16.69 14.34
CA LEU A 59 16.53 -15.62 13.33
C LEU A 59 17.97 -15.18 13.04
N ILE A 60 18.85 -15.22 14.05
CA ILE A 60 20.25 -14.82 13.90
C ILE A 60 21.07 -15.98 13.31
N THR A 61 20.89 -17.20 13.81
CA THR A 61 21.70 -18.35 13.40
C THR A 61 21.27 -18.96 12.08
N LEU A 62 19.97 -18.88 11.74
CA LEU A 62 19.37 -19.53 10.58
C LEU A 62 19.59 -21.07 10.55
N GLY A 63 19.81 -21.69 11.70
CA GLY A 63 19.99 -23.13 11.87
C GLY A 63 21.45 -23.57 11.87
N ASP A 64 21.70 -24.79 12.37
CA ASP A 64 23.06 -25.34 12.51
C ASP A 64 23.23 -26.67 11.78
N LYS A 65 22.14 -27.39 11.51
CA LYS A 65 22.18 -28.76 10.95
C LYS A 65 21.46 -28.83 9.59
N PRO A 66 22.21 -28.80 8.47
CA PRO A 66 21.66 -29.03 7.14
C PRO A 66 20.91 -30.38 7.07
N GLY A 67 19.80 -30.40 6.33
CA GLY A 67 18.92 -31.56 6.16
C GLY A 67 17.89 -31.74 7.28
N ARG A 68 18.07 -31.07 8.43
CA ARG A 68 17.12 -31.09 9.56
C ARG A 68 16.48 -29.73 9.79
N ASP A 69 17.30 -28.70 9.87
CA ASP A 69 16.83 -27.35 10.13
C ASP A 69 16.34 -26.70 8.84
N ASN A 70 15.27 -25.94 8.94
CA ASN A 70 14.75 -25.16 7.82
C ASN A 70 14.92 -23.68 8.11
N SER A 71 16.01 -23.11 7.60
CA SER A 71 16.38 -21.70 7.79
C SER A 71 15.29 -20.74 7.35
N LEU A 72 14.55 -21.06 6.28
CA LEU A 72 13.45 -20.23 5.80
C LEU A 72 12.30 -20.19 6.82
N PHE A 73 11.91 -21.34 7.36
CA PHE A 73 10.88 -21.37 8.41
C PHE A 73 11.34 -20.74 9.72
N MET A 74 12.62 -20.87 10.08
CA MET A 74 13.21 -20.17 11.22
C MET A 74 13.16 -18.66 11.04
N LEU A 75 13.51 -18.15 9.85
CA LEU A 75 13.42 -16.73 9.51
C LEU A 75 11.97 -16.23 9.58
N ILE A 76 11.01 -16.99 9.02
CA ILE A 76 9.58 -16.64 9.05
C ILE A 76 9.04 -16.60 10.48
N ARG A 77 9.34 -17.61 11.32
CA ARG A 77 8.90 -17.63 12.72
C ARG A 77 9.57 -16.52 13.53
N GLY A 78 10.88 -16.33 13.36
CA GLY A 78 11.60 -15.24 14.01
C GLY A 78 11.03 -13.87 13.67
N ALA A 79 10.73 -13.60 12.40
CA ALA A 79 10.07 -12.38 11.94
C ALA A 79 8.68 -12.19 12.57
N PHE A 80 7.91 -13.27 12.73
CA PHE A 80 6.60 -13.23 13.38
C PHE A 80 6.74 -12.81 14.85
N HIS A 81 7.67 -13.41 15.59
CA HIS A 81 7.93 -13.05 16.99
C HIS A 81 8.50 -11.64 17.15
N LEU A 82 9.32 -11.17 16.20
CA LEU A 82 9.84 -9.81 16.19
C LEU A 82 8.72 -8.75 16.17
N ILE A 83 7.62 -9.00 15.46
CA ILE A 83 6.45 -8.10 15.44
C ILE A 83 5.86 -7.96 16.84
N PHE A 84 5.67 -9.06 17.58
CA PHE A 84 5.16 -8.98 18.96
C PHE A 84 6.09 -8.21 19.89
N VAL A 85 7.40 -8.37 19.72
CA VAL A 85 8.40 -7.59 20.48
C VAL A 85 8.27 -6.11 20.14
N ILE A 86 8.19 -5.73 18.86
CA ILE A 86 8.03 -4.33 18.44
C ILE A 86 6.73 -3.74 19.01
N VAL A 87 5.61 -4.47 18.91
CA VAL A 87 4.31 -4.04 19.47
C VAL A 87 4.41 -3.82 20.98
N TYR A 88 5.11 -4.70 21.70
CA TYR A 88 5.33 -4.54 23.13
C TYR A 88 6.25 -3.35 23.44
N VAL A 89 7.30 -3.11 22.67
CA VAL A 89 8.17 -1.93 22.81
C VAL A 89 7.37 -0.64 22.62
N LEU A 90 6.49 -0.58 21.62
CA LEU A 90 5.58 0.55 21.42
C LEU A 90 4.63 0.73 22.61
N PHE A 91 4.07 -0.36 23.14
CA PHE A 91 3.27 -0.34 24.36
C PHE A 91 4.08 0.19 25.56
N TYR A 92 5.32 -0.27 25.73
CA TYR A 92 6.21 0.10 26.82
C TYR A 92 6.47 1.62 26.85
N PHE A 93 6.86 2.21 25.72
CA PHE A 93 7.05 3.65 25.60
C PHE A 93 5.73 4.43 25.78
N SER A 94 4.64 3.90 25.24
CA SER A 94 3.31 4.52 25.39
C SER A 94 2.86 4.56 26.85
N ASN A 95 3.13 3.50 27.62
CA ASN A 95 2.86 3.42 29.05
C ASN A 95 3.62 4.51 29.85
N ILE A 96 4.90 4.73 29.54
CA ILE A 96 5.70 5.75 30.24
C ILE A 96 5.17 7.15 29.90
N LYS A 97 4.91 7.41 28.61
CA LYS A 97 4.35 8.69 28.15
C LYS A 97 2.98 8.96 28.77
N ASP A 98 2.14 7.93 28.87
CA ASP A 98 0.83 7.99 29.51
C ASP A 98 0.92 8.38 30.98
N ALA A 99 1.74 7.69 31.78
CA ALA A 99 1.91 8.00 33.19
C ALA A 99 2.44 9.42 33.43
N HIS A 100 3.39 9.87 32.62
CA HIS A 100 3.90 11.24 32.68
C HIS A 100 2.80 12.27 32.36
N THR A 101 2.05 12.05 31.28
CA THR A 101 1.00 12.95 30.81
C THR A 101 -0.15 13.05 31.81
N ILE A 102 -0.56 11.93 32.40
CA ILE A 102 -1.62 11.89 33.42
C ILE A 102 -1.18 12.62 34.69
N ALA A 103 0.05 12.43 35.17
CA ALA A 103 0.56 13.17 36.32
C ALA A 103 0.53 14.69 36.09
N LYS A 104 0.92 15.14 34.89
CA LYS A 104 0.83 16.57 34.49
C LYS A 104 -0.61 17.07 34.46
N ARG A 105 -1.55 16.28 33.93
CA ARG A 105 -2.98 16.63 33.90
C ARG A 105 -3.56 16.77 35.31
N ILE A 106 -3.23 15.84 36.22
CA ILE A 106 -3.65 15.90 37.63
C ILE A 106 -3.17 17.20 38.30
N ASN A 107 -1.90 17.58 38.09
CA ASN A 107 -1.35 18.82 38.65
C ASN A 107 -1.99 20.09 38.10
N ASN A 108 -2.43 20.04 36.83
CA ASN A 108 -3.11 21.15 36.17
C ASN A 108 -4.62 21.21 36.47
N GLY A 109 -5.14 20.35 37.36
CA GLY A 109 -6.56 20.30 37.71
C GLY A 109 -7.47 19.74 36.62
N ILE A 110 -6.90 19.14 35.56
CA ILE A 110 -7.68 18.54 34.47
C ILE A 110 -8.25 17.20 34.97
N PRO A 111 -9.56 16.94 34.81
CA PRO A 111 -10.15 15.67 35.24
C PRO A 111 -9.53 14.50 34.47
N VAL A 112 -9.18 13.45 35.21
CA VAL A 112 -8.63 12.20 34.66
C VAL A 112 -9.49 11.02 35.11
N PRO A 113 -9.73 10.03 34.23
CA PRO A 113 -10.51 8.85 34.60
C PRO A 113 -9.75 8.02 35.64
N ARG A 114 -10.37 7.71 36.78
CA ARG A 114 -9.74 6.94 37.87
C ARG A 114 -10.29 5.53 37.98
N THR A 115 -11.57 5.35 37.69
CA THR A 115 -12.22 4.04 37.71
C THR A 115 -12.21 3.39 36.33
N LEU A 116 -12.35 2.07 36.28
CA LEU A 116 -12.43 1.32 35.03
C LEU A 116 -13.64 1.74 34.18
N LYS A 117 -14.77 2.07 34.84
CA LYS A 117 -15.97 2.57 34.17
C LYS A 117 -15.72 3.91 33.47
N ASP A 118 -15.02 4.84 34.14
CA ASP A 118 -14.68 6.14 33.55
C ASP A 118 -13.69 5.98 32.38
N MET A 119 -12.78 5.01 32.46
CA MET A 119 -11.83 4.72 31.38
C MET A 119 -12.55 4.16 30.15
N ILE A 120 -13.43 3.17 30.32
CA ILE A 120 -14.22 2.62 29.21
C ILE A 120 -15.07 3.71 28.57
N LYS A 121 -15.75 4.53 29.39
CA LYS A 121 -16.54 5.66 28.90
C LYS A 121 -15.66 6.65 28.12
N GLY A 122 -14.47 6.99 28.62
CA GLY A 122 -13.55 7.89 27.94
C GLY A 122 -13.01 7.33 26.61
N ILE A 123 -12.76 6.02 26.53
CA ILE A 123 -12.39 5.34 25.28
C ILE A 123 -13.57 5.35 24.30
N TYR A 124 -14.80 5.15 24.76
CA TYR A 124 -15.96 5.24 23.88
C TYR A 124 -16.21 6.67 23.37
N GLU A 125 -16.04 7.68 24.22
CA GLU A 125 -16.31 9.08 23.84
C GLU A 125 -15.21 9.69 22.95
N ASN A 126 -13.93 9.40 23.24
CA ASN A 126 -12.80 10.05 22.56
C ASN A 126 -11.94 9.06 21.74
N GLY A 127 -12.08 7.77 22.00
CA GLY A 127 -11.26 6.70 21.46
C GLY A 127 -11.96 5.83 20.41
N PHE A 128 -13.26 6.06 20.15
CA PHE A 128 -14.06 5.22 19.26
C PHE A 128 -13.49 5.11 17.84
N PRO A 129 -13.00 6.18 17.19
CA PRO A 129 -12.34 6.04 15.89
C PRO A 129 -11.12 5.10 15.94
N TYR A 130 -10.35 5.15 17.04
CA TYR A 130 -9.18 4.29 17.20
C TYR A 130 -9.56 2.82 17.43
N LEU A 131 -10.66 2.55 18.14
CA LEU A 131 -11.16 1.19 18.31
C LEU A 131 -11.58 0.55 16.97
N LEU A 132 -12.16 1.33 16.07
CA LEU A 132 -12.59 0.85 14.76
C LEU A 132 -11.43 0.56 13.81
N ILE A 133 -10.32 1.30 13.90
CA ILE A 133 -9.15 1.08 13.03
C ILE A 133 -8.22 -0.04 13.53
N ILE A 134 -8.20 -0.35 14.83
CA ILE A 134 -7.28 -1.36 15.41
C ILE A 134 -7.38 -2.72 14.67
N PRO A 135 -8.57 -3.30 14.43
CA PRO A 135 -8.67 -4.57 13.69
C PRO A 135 -8.06 -4.51 12.29
N SER A 136 -8.25 -3.39 11.58
CA SER A 136 -7.66 -3.16 10.25
C SER A 136 -6.14 -3.12 10.32
N TYR A 137 -5.56 -2.41 11.29
CA TYR A 137 -4.10 -2.37 11.46
C TYR A 137 -3.51 -3.71 11.88
N VAL A 138 -4.21 -4.50 12.69
CA VAL A 138 -3.79 -5.87 13.02
C VAL A 138 -3.78 -6.73 11.77
N ALA A 139 -4.85 -6.69 10.97
CA ALA A 139 -4.92 -7.41 9.70
C ALA A 139 -3.82 -6.97 8.72
N MET A 140 -3.60 -5.67 8.56
CA MET A 140 -2.52 -5.11 7.73
C MET A 140 -1.14 -5.55 8.22
N THR A 141 -0.93 -5.64 9.53
CA THR A 141 0.35 -6.08 10.09
C THR A 141 0.68 -7.51 9.65
N PHE A 142 -0.27 -8.43 9.72
CA PHE A 142 -0.01 -9.83 9.36
C PHE A 142 -0.14 -10.12 7.86
N ALA A 143 -1.00 -9.39 7.14
CA ALA A 143 -1.22 -9.60 5.71
C ALA A 143 -0.20 -8.87 4.83
N ILE A 144 0.35 -7.74 5.30
CA ILE A 144 1.24 -6.87 4.50
C ILE A 144 2.61 -6.75 5.18
N ILE A 145 2.66 -6.23 6.40
CA ILE A 145 3.93 -5.89 7.06
C ILE A 145 4.76 -7.16 7.30
N PHE A 146 4.13 -8.25 7.75
CA PHE A 146 4.81 -9.50 8.03
C PHE A 146 5.49 -10.12 6.80
N PRO A 147 4.79 -10.37 5.66
CA PRO A 147 5.46 -10.82 4.44
C PRO A 147 6.53 -9.87 3.93
N VAL A 148 6.34 -8.55 4.07
CA VAL A 148 7.35 -7.55 3.68
C VAL A 148 8.60 -7.68 4.52
N ILE A 149 8.49 -7.80 5.85
CA ILE A 149 9.64 -8.00 6.74
C ILE A 149 10.39 -9.29 6.37
N VAL A 150 9.67 -10.39 6.13
CA VAL A 150 10.27 -11.66 5.71
C VAL A 150 11.01 -11.50 4.38
N THR A 151 10.40 -10.86 3.39
CA THR A 151 11.01 -10.65 2.07
C THR A 151 12.24 -9.75 2.16
N LEU A 152 12.18 -8.70 2.98
CA LEU A 152 13.31 -7.83 3.25
C LEU A 152 14.46 -8.63 3.90
N MET A 153 14.17 -9.45 4.92
CA MET A 153 15.17 -10.30 5.56
C MET A 153 15.82 -11.26 4.56
N ILE A 154 15.03 -11.93 3.71
CA ILE A 154 15.53 -12.82 2.66
C ILE A 154 16.49 -12.08 1.73
N ALA A 155 16.25 -10.80 1.42
CA ALA A 155 17.14 -10.01 0.57
C ALA A 155 18.56 -9.81 1.15
N PHE A 156 18.76 -10.01 2.46
CA PHE A 156 20.08 -9.99 3.11
C PHE A 156 20.67 -11.40 3.32
N THR A 157 20.06 -12.45 2.74
CA THR A 157 20.53 -13.84 2.80
C THR A 157 21.01 -14.35 1.45
N ASN A 158 21.72 -15.48 1.42
CA ASN A 158 22.11 -16.19 0.19
C ASN A 158 20.99 -17.05 -0.43
N TYR A 159 19.72 -16.71 -0.24
CA TYR A 159 18.60 -17.51 -0.75
C TYR A 159 18.57 -17.57 -2.28
N ASP A 160 18.94 -18.72 -2.84
CA ASP A 160 18.94 -19.01 -4.26
C ASP A 160 18.68 -20.50 -4.54
N PHE A 161 18.71 -20.91 -5.82
CA PHE A 161 18.53 -22.30 -6.22
C PHE A 161 19.62 -23.24 -5.69
N GLN A 162 20.79 -22.72 -5.32
CA GLN A 162 21.90 -23.49 -4.77
C GLN A 162 21.83 -23.60 -3.25
N HIS A 163 21.01 -22.79 -2.55
CA HIS A 163 20.87 -22.75 -1.09
C HIS A 163 19.40 -22.94 -0.68
N LEU A 164 18.79 -24.06 -1.08
CA LEU A 164 17.40 -24.37 -0.75
C LEU A 164 17.29 -25.17 0.56
N PRO A 165 16.64 -24.62 1.61
CA PRO A 165 16.35 -25.37 2.83
C PRO A 165 15.32 -26.48 2.61
N PRO A 166 15.36 -27.58 3.39
CA PRO A 166 16.29 -27.82 4.50
C PRO A 166 17.65 -28.38 4.06
N ASN A 167 17.82 -28.78 2.79
CA ASN A 167 19.04 -29.46 2.32
C ASN A 167 20.30 -28.62 2.54
N LYS A 168 20.19 -27.30 2.39
CA LYS A 168 21.21 -26.33 2.76
C LYS A 168 20.61 -25.24 3.63
N LEU A 169 21.44 -24.67 4.48
CA LEU A 169 21.06 -23.56 5.33
C LEU A 169 21.27 -22.23 4.61
N LEU A 170 20.56 -21.21 5.08
CA LEU A 170 20.74 -19.83 4.65
C LEU A 170 21.73 -19.14 5.57
N ASP A 171 22.55 -18.28 4.99
CA ASP A 171 23.49 -17.43 5.69
C ASP A 171 23.17 -15.95 5.44
N TRP A 172 23.40 -15.12 6.43
CA TRP A 172 23.34 -13.66 6.28
C TRP A 172 24.54 -13.18 5.47
N VAL A 173 24.28 -12.67 4.27
CA VAL A 173 25.30 -12.09 3.37
C VAL A 173 25.35 -10.56 3.45
N GLY A 174 24.53 -9.96 4.33
CA GLY A 174 24.45 -8.52 4.51
C GLY A 174 24.08 -7.81 3.21
N LEU A 175 24.90 -6.84 2.79
CA LEU A 175 24.61 -6.01 1.61
C LEU A 175 25.10 -6.62 0.28
N THR A 176 25.63 -7.85 0.29
CA THR A 176 26.26 -8.47 -0.88
C THR A 176 25.33 -8.50 -2.09
N ASN A 177 24.07 -8.91 -1.90
CA ASN A 177 23.06 -8.95 -2.98
C ASN A 177 22.84 -7.58 -3.64
N PHE A 178 22.85 -6.50 -2.86
CA PHE A 178 22.67 -5.14 -3.35
C PHE A 178 23.91 -4.65 -4.11
N THR A 179 25.11 -4.98 -3.62
CA THR A 179 26.36 -4.62 -4.30
C THR A 179 26.54 -5.39 -5.61
N ASN A 180 26.09 -6.66 -5.66
CA ASN A 180 26.19 -7.53 -6.83
C ASN A 180 25.42 -7.00 -8.04
N ILE A 181 24.34 -6.24 -7.84
CA ILE A 181 23.58 -5.59 -8.92
C ILE A 181 24.48 -4.62 -9.72
N TRP A 182 25.43 -3.97 -9.04
CA TRP A 182 26.30 -2.96 -9.63
C TRP A 182 27.68 -3.50 -10.03
N SER A 183 28.21 -4.46 -9.28
CA SER A 183 29.55 -5.02 -9.49
C SER A 183 29.61 -6.06 -10.61
N LEU A 184 28.54 -6.82 -10.84
CA LEU A 184 28.50 -7.84 -11.87
C LEU A 184 28.02 -7.27 -13.21
N SER A 185 28.84 -7.42 -14.25
CA SER A 185 28.61 -6.83 -15.58
C SER A 185 27.25 -7.21 -16.18
N THR A 186 26.85 -8.48 -16.03
CA THR A 186 25.55 -9.00 -16.50
C THR A 186 24.37 -8.33 -15.81
N PHE A 187 24.40 -8.21 -14.47
CA PHE A 187 23.31 -7.57 -13.73
C PHE A 187 23.26 -6.08 -13.97
N ARG A 188 24.39 -5.38 -14.07
CA ARG A 188 24.42 -3.93 -14.30
C ARG A 188 23.78 -3.55 -15.64
N SER A 189 24.10 -4.29 -16.71
CA SER A 189 23.52 -4.05 -18.03
C SER A 189 22.02 -4.39 -18.09
N ALA A 190 21.63 -5.52 -17.53
CA ALA A 190 20.22 -5.93 -17.44
C ALA A 190 19.41 -4.94 -16.57
N PHE A 191 19.94 -4.54 -15.42
CA PHE A 191 19.27 -3.62 -14.50
C PHE A 191 18.97 -2.27 -15.16
N GLY A 192 19.97 -1.64 -15.79
CA GLY A 192 19.76 -0.33 -16.45
C GLY A 192 18.76 -0.40 -17.61
N SER A 193 18.85 -1.44 -18.45
CA SER A 193 17.95 -1.63 -19.59
C SER A 193 16.51 -1.95 -19.16
N VAL A 194 16.33 -2.84 -18.18
CA VAL A 194 15.02 -3.19 -17.65
C VAL A 194 14.42 -2.02 -16.87
N LEU A 195 15.20 -1.35 -16.01
CA LEU A 195 14.72 -0.19 -15.24
C LEU A 195 14.27 0.94 -16.14
N SER A 196 15.07 1.31 -17.15
CA SER A 196 14.71 2.35 -18.10
C SER A 196 13.44 1.98 -18.88
N TRP A 197 13.31 0.72 -19.33
CA TRP A 197 12.09 0.24 -19.95
C TRP A 197 10.88 0.30 -19.00
N THR A 198 11.02 -0.14 -17.76
CA THR A 198 9.93 -0.10 -16.76
C THR A 198 9.46 1.34 -16.52
N ILE A 199 10.38 2.31 -16.43
CA ILE A 199 10.02 3.73 -16.28
C ILE A 199 9.29 4.24 -17.53
N ILE A 200 9.82 3.97 -18.73
CA ILE A 200 9.18 4.37 -19.99
C ILE A 200 7.79 3.75 -20.11
N TRP A 201 7.67 2.46 -19.81
CA TRP A 201 6.40 1.74 -19.84
C TRP A 201 5.41 2.31 -18.83
N ALA A 202 5.83 2.52 -17.57
CA ALA A 202 4.97 3.08 -16.55
C ALA A 202 4.46 4.48 -16.94
N LEU A 203 5.34 5.37 -17.42
CA LEU A 203 4.94 6.72 -17.83
C LEU A 203 4.06 6.71 -19.08
N ALA A 204 4.46 5.99 -20.14
CA ALA A 204 3.73 5.96 -21.40
C ALA A 204 2.37 5.26 -21.26
N ALA A 205 2.33 4.10 -20.60
CA ALA A 205 1.11 3.33 -20.42
C ALA A 205 0.13 4.01 -19.45
N SER A 206 0.63 4.55 -18.33
CA SER A 206 -0.21 5.31 -17.40
C SER A 206 -0.72 6.60 -18.05
N THR A 207 0.10 7.32 -18.81
CA THR A 207 -0.38 8.51 -19.54
C THR A 207 -1.45 8.11 -20.55
N LEU A 208 -1.25 7.04 -21.33
CA LEU A 208 -2.22 6.60 -22.33
C LEU A 208 -3.56 6.21 -21.69
N GLN A 209 -3.55 5.39 -20.63
CA GLN A 209 -4.80 4.99 -19.96
C GLN A 209 -5.49 6.19 -19.30
N ILE A 210 -4.73 7.16 -18.77
CA ILE A 210 -5.28 8.37 -18.17
C ILE A 210 -5.95 9.25 -19.23
N VAL A 211 -5.27 9.49 -20.34
CA VAL A 211 -5.79 10.29 -21.45
C VAL A 211 -7.08 9.66 -21.99
N ILE A 212 -7.08 8.35 -22.26
CA ILE A 212 -8.28 7.65 -22.76
C ILE A 212 -9.41 7.68 -21.74
N GLY A 213 -9.11 7.43 -20.45
CA GLY A 213 -10.10 7.41 -19.38
C GLY A 213 -10.76 8.77 -19.15
N ILE A 214 -9.95 9.84 -19.07
CA ILE A 214 -10.46 11.22 -18.93
C ILE A 214 -11.28 11.60 -20.17
N PHE A 215 -10.76 11.33 -21.37
CA PHE A 215 -11.45 11.66 -22.61
C PHE A 215 -12.82 10.98 -22.70
N THR A 216 -12.87 9.66 -22.45
CA THR A 216 -14.14 8.91 -22.45
C THR A 216 -15.10 9.35 -21.35
N ALA A 217 -14.60 9.74 -20.17
CA ALA A 217 -15.41 10.26 -19.08
C ALA A 217 -16.03 11.62 -19.43
N ILE A 218 -15.26 12.53 -20.01
CA ILE A 218 -15.74 13.85 -20.46
C ILE A 218 -16.84 13.69 -21.50
N ILE A 219 -16.67 12.78 -22.47
CA ILE A 219 -17.69 12.48 -23.48
C ILE A 219 -18.94 11.95 -22.80
N ALA A 220 -18.81 10.91 -21.96
CA ALA A 220 -19.96 10.29 -21.29
C ALA A 220 -20.71 11.25 -20.36
N ASN A 221 -20.02 12.24 -19.79
CA ASN A 221 -20.62 13.22 -18.89
C ASN A 221 -21.47 14.27 -19.63
N GLN A 222 -21.31 14.46 -20.94
CA GLN A 222 -22.04 15.50 -21.67
C GLN A 222 -23.57 15.33 -21.60
N PRO A 223 -24.35 16.41 -21.48
CA PRO A 223 -25.81 16.34 -21.31
C PRO A 223 -26.54 15.79 -22.55
N PHE A 224 -25.99 15.99 -23.74
CA PHE A 224 -26.61 15.56 -25.00
C PHE A 224 -26.39 14.07 -25.35
N ILE A 225 -25.50 13.37 -24.64
CA ILE A 225 -25.24 11.95 -24.89
C ILE A 225 -26.41 11.12 -24.37
N LYS A 226 -27.09 10.43 -25.29
CA LYS A 226 -28.15 9.46 -25.00
C LYS A 226 -27.54 8.08 -24.75
N GLY A 227 -28.16 7.28 -23.89
CA GLY A 227 -27.70 5.91 -23.62
C GLY A 227 -26.44 5.82 -22.74
N LYS A 228 -26.20 6.80 -21.86
CA LYS A 228 -25.02 6.85 -20.96
C LYS A 228 -24.74 5.53 -20.23
N ARG A 229 -25.80 4.82 -19.82
CA ARG A 229 -25.70 3.50 -19.15
C ARG A 229 -25.09 2.43 -20.06
N ILE A 230 -25.45 2.40 -21.34
CA ILE A 230 -24.93 1.42 -22.30
C ILE A 230 -23.44 1.70 -22.55
N PHE A 231 -23.08 2.94 -22.84
CA PHE A 231 -21.68 3.33 -23.01
C PHE A 231 -20.85 3.06 -21.76
N GLY A 232 -21.39 3.35 -20.57
CA GLY A 232 -20.74 3.04 -19.31
C GLY A 232 -20.44 1.55 -19.15
N VAL A 233 -21.38 0.67 -19.50
CA VAL A 233 -21.13 -0.79 -19.48
C VAL A 233 -20.06 -1.19 -20.49
N ILE A 234 -20.14 -0.71 -21.74
CA ILE A 234 -19.17 -1.02 -22.80
C ILE A 234 -17.76 -0.59 -22.38
N PHE A 235 -17.60 0.62 -21.85
CA PHE A 235 -16.31 1.14 -21.40
C PHE A 235 -15.77 0.41 -20.16
N LEU A 236 -16.63 -0.24 -19.38
CA LEU A 236 -16.23 -1.06 -18.23
C LEU A 236 -15.81 -2.49 -18.60
N LEU A 237 -16.25 -3.01 -19.75
CA LEU A 237 -15.96 -4.40 -20.17
C LEU A 237 -14.47 -4.76 -20.12
N PRO A 238 -13.52 -3.91 -20.54
CA PRO A 238 -12.11 -4.26 -20.51
C PRO A 238 -11.57 -4.60 -19.10
N TRP A 239 -12.12 -3.96 -18.07
CA TRP A 239 -11.75 -4.20 -16.67
C TRP A 239 -12.58 -5.30 -16.00
N ALA A 240 -13.78 -5.58 -16.51
CA ALA A 240 -14.64 -6.65 -15.99
C ALA A 240 -14.10 -8.07 -16.28
N VAL A 241 -13.33 -8.22 -17.35
CA VAL A 241 -12.72 -9.51 -17.73
C VAL A 241 -11.41 -9.73 -16.96
N PRO A 242 -11.17 -10.93 -16.39
CA PRO A 242 -9.92 -11.23 -15.70
C PRO A 242 -8.69 -10.97 -16.56
N ALA A 243 -7.74 -10.19 -16.03
CA ALA A 243 -6.55 -9.73 -16.77
C ALA A 243 -5.75 -10.87 -17.41
N PHE A 244 -5.64 -12.04 -16.76
CA PHE A 244 -4.92 -13.19 -17.30
C PHE A 244 -5.50 -13.68 -18.65
N ILE A 245 -6.82 -13.80 -18.74
CA ILE A 245 -7.51 -14.24 -19.96
C ILE A 245 -7.32 -13.19 -21.05
N THR A 246 -7.48 -11.92 -20.68
CA THR A 246 -7.31 -10.81 -21.62
C THR A 246 -5.89 -10.75 -22.18
N ILE A 247 -4.86 -10.80 -21.34
CA ILE A 247 -3.46 -10.76 -21.75
C ILE A 247 -3.12 -11.95 -22.65
N SER A 248 -3.60 -13.15 -22.30
CA SER A 248 -3.39 -14.35 -23.13
C SER A 248 -4.07 -14.21 -24.50
N THR A 249 -5.27 -13.66 -24.54
CA THR A 249 -6.01 -13.40 -25.77
C THR A 249 -5.27 -12.38 -26.65
N PHE A 250 -4.85 -11.25 -26.09
CA PHE A 250 -4.05 -10.26 -26.82
C PHE A 250 -2.72 -10.84 -27.31
N SER A 251 -2.03 -11.65 -26.49
CA SER A 251 -0.81 -12.34 -26.93
C SER A 251 -1.04 -13.20 -28.17
N ASN A 252 -2.18 -13.89 -28.28
CA ASN A 252 -2.54 -14.64 -29.50
C ASN A 252 -2.88 -13.70 -30.66
N MET A 253 -3.60 -12.60 -30.41
CA MET A 253 -3.94 -11.60 -31.42
C MET A 253 -2.71 -10.89 -32.00
N PHE A 254 -1.66 -10.69 -31.18
CA PHE A 254 -0.36 -10.14 -31.57
C PHE A 254 0.60 -11.20 -32.13
N ASN A 255 0.14 -12.39 -32.54
CA ASN A 255 1.02 -13.31 -33.26
C ASN A 255 1.47 -12.71 -34.61
N ASP A 256 2.77 -12.78 -34.89
CA ASP A 256 3.40 -12.14 -36.05
C ASP A 256 2.83 -12.61 -37.41
N SER A 257 2.45 -13.88 -37.53
CA SER A 257 2.04 -14.49 -38.81
C SER A 257 0.53 -14.66 -38.95
N VAL A 258 -0.14 -15.09 -37.88
CA VAL A 258 -1.57 -15.48 -37.92
C VAL A 258 -2.44 -14.68 -36.93
N GLY A 259 -1.85 -13.72 -36.23
CA GLY A 259 -2.56 -12.91 -35.24
C GLY A 259 -3.64 -12.05 -35.88
N ALA A 260 -4.75 -11.87 -35.17
CA ALA A 260 -5.86 -11.03 -35.63
C ALA A 260 -5.43 -9.57 -35.87
N ILE A 261 -4.41 -9.06 -35.17
CA ILE A 261 -3.91 -7.69 -35.40
C ILE A 261 -3.34 -7.55 -36.81
N ASN A 262 -2.44 -8.45 -37.23
CA ASN A 262 -1.84 -8.40 -38.57
C ASN A 262 -2.79 -8.83 -39.68
N THR A 263 -3.63 -9.83 -39.42
CA THR A 263 -4.47 -10.43 -40.48
C THR A 263 -5.83 -9.75 -40.66
N GLN A 264 -6.31 -9.00 -39.66
CA GLN A 264 -7.65 -8.39 -39.70
C GLN A 264 -7.60 -6.89 -39.36
N VAL A 265 -7.03 -6.52 -38.21
CA VAL A 265 -7.10 -5.12 -37.72
C VAL A 265 -6.28 -4.16 -38.59
N LEU A 266 -5.01 -4.47 -38.87
CA LEU A 266 -4.15 -3.62 -39.70
C LEU A 266 -4.70 -3.46 -41.13
N PRO A 267 -5.17 -4.52 -41.83
CA PRO A 267 -5.83 -4.36 -43.13
C PRO A 267 -7.09 -3.47 -43.10
N ILE A 268 -7.88 -3.52 -42.02
CA ILE A 268 -9.03 -2.63 -41.85
C ILE A 268 -8.58 -1.18 -41.67
N LEU A 269 -7.57 -0.95 -40.83
CA LEU A 269 -7.00 0.38 -40.59
C LEU A 269 -6.32 0.94 -41.84
N ALA A 270 -5.69 0.10 -42.66
CA ALA A 270 -5.03 0.49 -43.91
C ALA A 270 -5.97 1.17 -44.91
N LYS A 271 -7.29 0.85 -44.86
CA LYS A 271 -8.31 1.54 -45.66
C LYS A 271 -8.41 3.04 -45.35
N PHE A 272 -8.07 3.44 -44.12
CA PHE A 272 -8.08 4.84 -43.67
C PHE A 272 -6.68 5.44 -43.55
N LEU A 273 -5.66 4.58 -43.39
CA LEU A 273 -4.26 4.95 -43.17
C LEU A 273 -3.37 4.18 -44.18
N PRO A 274 -3.16 4.71 -45.39
CA PRO A 274 -2.51 3.98 -46.49
C PRO A 274 -1.10 3.46 -46.18
N PHE A 275 -0.39 4.05 -45.22
CA PHE A 275 0.95 3.61 -44.81
C PHE A 275 0.96 2.26 -44.06
N LEU A 276 -0.21 1.74 -43.68
CA LEU A 276 -0.37 0.43 -43.04
C LEU A 276 -0.69 -0.69 -44.05
N ASP A 277 -0.85 -0.37 -45.33
CA ASP A 277 -1.21 -1.36 -46.34
C ASP A 277 -0.07 -2.38 -46.54
N GLY A 278 -0.42 -3.67 -46.51
CA GLY A 278 0.54 -4.77 -46.57
C GLY A 278 1.49 -4.92 -45.37
N ALA A 279 1.33 -4.14 -44.30
CA ALA A 279 2.23 -4.18 -43.15
C ALA A 279 2.04 -5.48 -42.33
N LEU A 280 3.11 -6.29 -42.24
CA LEU A 280 3.22 -7.42 -41.31
C LEU A 280 4.15 -7.04 -40.16
N ILE A 281 3.57 -6.54 -39.07
CA ILE A 281 4.34 -6.02 -37.95
C ILE A 281 4.82 -7.18 -37.06
N PRO A 282 6.13 -7.28 -36.77
CA PRO A 282 6.70 -8.33 -35.91
C PRO A 282 6.48 -8.04 -34.42
N TRP A 283 5.22 -8.11 -33.97
CA TRP A 283 4.80 -7.76 -32.61
C TRP A 283 5.49 -8.54 -31.49
N LYS A 284 5.95 -9.77 -31.73
CA LYS A 284 6.63 -10.62 -30.74
C LYS A 284 8.14 -10.75 -30.96
N THR A 285 8.59 -10.63 -32.20
CA THR A 285 9.99 -10.84 -32.56
C THR A 285 10.80 -9.55 -32.61
N ASP A 286 10.17 -8.38 -32.79
CA ASP A 286 10.82 -7.08 -32.68
C ASP A 286 10.56 -6.43 -31.30
N PRO A 287 11.62 -6.04 -30.56
CA PRO A 287 11.48 -5.44 -29.25
C PRO A 287 10.70 -4.12 -29.24
N THR A 288 10.80 -3.31 -30.30
CA THR A 288 10.11 -2.01 -30.36
C THR A 288 8.61 -2.22 -30.50
N TRP A 289 8.19 -3.10 -31.42
CA TRP A 289 6.79 -3.43 -31.61
C TRP A 289 6.19 -4.16 -30.42
N THR A 290 6.96 -5.03 -29.75
CA THR A 290 6.56 -5.66 -28.49
C THR A 290 6.24 -4.61 -27.43
N LYS A 291 7.12 -3.62 -27.26
CA LYS A 291 6.93 -2.51 -26.30
C LYS A 291 5.69 -1.67 -26.62
N ILE A 292 5.45 -1.37 -27.90
CA ILE A 292 4.26 -0.64 -28.35
C ILE A 292 3.00 -1.45 -28.06
N ALA A 293 2.98 -2.75 -28.35
CA ALA A 293 1.84 -3.64 -28.05
C ALA A 293 1.53 -3.68 -26.55
N LEU A 294 2.54 -3.76 -25.69
CA LEU A 294 2.37 -3.74 -24.23
C LEU A 294 1.76 -2.43 -23.73
N ILE A 295 2.18 -1.29 -24.27
CA ILE A 295 1.64 0.03 -23.91
C ILE A 295 0.18 0.14 -24.37
N MET A 296 -0.14 -0.26 -25.61
CA MET A 296 -1.51 -0.22 -26.12
C MET A 296 -2.46 -1.13 -25.34
N MET A 297 -2.01 -2.35 -25.02
CA MET A 297 -2.78 -3.31 -24.22
C MET A 297 -3.04 -2.77 -22.81
N GLN A 298 -2.03 -2.16 -22.17
CA GLN A 298 -2.21 -1.53 -20.86
C GLN A 298 -3.17 -0.32 -20.94
N GLY A 299 -3.10 0.48 -22.01
CA GLY A 299 -4.06 1.54 -22.27
C GLY A 299 -5.51 1.03 -22.32
N TRP A 300 -5.74 -0.08 -23.03
CA TRP A 300 -7.05 -0.72 -23.15
C TRP A 300 -7.55 -1.32 -21.82
N LEU A 301 -6.66 -1.98 -21.06
CA LEU A 301 -7.00 -2.59 -19.78
C LEU A 301 -7.25 -1.57 -18.67
N GLY A 302 -6.48 -0.49 -18.66
CA GLY A 302 -6.44 0.45 -17.54
C GLY A 302 -7.39 1.65 -17.65
N PHE A 303 -7.76 2.07 -18.87
CA PHE A 303 -8.63 3.24 -19.03
C PHE A 303 -9.99 3.13 -18.32
N PRO A 304 -10.64 1.96 -18.18
CA PRO A 304 -11.95 1.88 -17.52
C PRO A 304 -11.93 2.34 -16.07
N TYR A 305 -10.85 2.04 -15.35
CA TYR A 305 -10.67 2.51 -13.98
C TYR A 305 -10.63 4.04 -13.92
N ILE A 306 -9.80 4.66 -14.77
CA ILE A 306 -9.70 6.12 -14.85
C ILE A 306 -11.03 6.73 -15.34
N TYR A 307 -11.73 6.08 -16.26
CA TYR A 307 -13.05 6.48 -16.73
C TYR A 307 -14.05 6.58 -15.58
N VAL A 308 -14.17 5.55 -14.74
CA VAL A 308 -15.10 5.55 -13.61
C VAL A 308 -14.72 6.62 -12.59
N LEU A 309 -13.44 6.68 -12.22
CA LEU A 309 -12.92 7.66 -11.26
C LEU A 309 -13.23 9.08 -11.73
N THR A 310 -12.84 9.39 -12.97
CA THR A 310 -13.03 10.72 -13.56
C THR A 310 -14.51 11.05 -13.72
N LEU A 311 -15.34 10.09 -14.15
CA LEU A 311 -16.78 10.31 -14.27
C LEU A 311 -17.43 10.63 -12.92
N GLY A 312 -17.00 9.95 -11.84
CA GLY A 312 -17.46 10.26 -10.48
C GLY A 312 -17.09 11.67 -10.05
N ILE A 313 -15.84 12.11 -10.30
CA ILE A 313 -15.38 13.47 -10.02
C ILE A 313 -16.16 14.50 -10.84
N LEU A 314 -16.35 14.25 -12.14
CA LEU A 314 -17.10 15.16 -13.01
C LEU A 314 -18.56 15.35 -12.56
N GLN A 315 -19.16 14.34 -11.94
CA GLN A 315 -20.52 14.40 -11.40
C GLN A 315 -20.62 15.12 -10.06
N SER A 316 -19.52 15.25 -9.30
CA SER A 316 -19.50 16.02 -8.06
C SER A 316 -19.25 17.51 -8.27
N ILE A 317 -18.83 17.93 -9.47
CA ILE A 317 -18.62 19.35 -9.78
C ILE A 317 -19.98 20.08 -9.81
N PRO A 318 -20.18 21.11 -8.97
CA PRO A 318 -21.39 21.92 -8.99
C PRO A 318 -21.64 22.59 -10.36
N ASN A 319 -22.88 22.56 -10.84
CA ASN A 319 -23.24 23.12 -12.16
C ASN A 319 -23.19 24.65 -12.21
N ASP A 320 -23.35 25.32 -11.07
CA ASP A 320 -23.26 26.77 -10.91
C ASP A 320 -21.91 27.34 -11.38
N LEU A 321 -20.81 26.59 -11.22
CA LEU A 321 -19.50 26.96 -11.75
C LEU A 321 -19.48 27.02 -13.28
N TYR A 322 -20.15 26.07 -13.94
CA TYR A 322 -20.25 26.05 -15.40
C TYR A 322 -21.21 27.10 -15.93
N GLU A 323 -22.28 27.41 -15.20
CA GLU A 323 -23.23 28.48 -15.52
C GLU A 323 -22.58 29.86 -15.36
N ALA A 324 -21.86 30.10 -14.26
CA ALA A 324 -21.09 31.32 -14.04
C ALA A 324 -20.07 31.54 -15.16
N ALA A 325 -19.30 30.50 -15.51
CA ALA A 325 -18.34 30.58 -16.62
C ALA A 325 -19.02 30.84 -17.98
N TYR A 326 -20.23 30.33 -18.19
CA TYR A 326 -21.00 30.62 -19.40
C TYR A 326 -21.45 32.08 -19.45
N ILE A 327 -21.88 32.65 -18.32
CA ILE A 327 -22.22 34.07 -18.19
C ILE A 327 -20.99 34.95 -18.46
N ASP A 328 -19.81 34.54 -17.99
CA ASP A 328 -18.52 35.21 -18.26
C ASP A 328 -18.01 35.02 -19.70
N GLY A 329 -18.76 34.34 -20.57
CA GLY A 329 -18.41 34.13 -21.97
C GLY A 329 -17.31 33.08 -22.20
N ALA A 330 -17.04 32.21 -21.23
CA ALA A 330 -16.00 31.20 -21.33
C ALA A 330 -16.36 30.11 -22.35
N ASN A 331 -15.45 29.87 -23.31
CA ASN A 331 -15.57 28.80 -24.28
C ASN A 331 -15.29 27.41 -23.65
N ALA A 332 -15.54 26.34 -24.41
CA ALA A 332 -15.40 24.96 -23.91
C ALA A 332 -13.98 24.62 -23.42
N TRP A 333 -12.94 25.11 -24.10
CA TRP A 333 -11.56 24.88 -23.71
C TRP A 333 -11.20 25.63 -22.42
N GLN A 334 -11.68 26.87 -22.26
CA GLN A 334 -11.51 27.64 -21.03
C GLN A 334 -12.20 26.95 -19.84
N LYS A 335 -13.43 26.47 -20.01
CA LYS A 335 -14.14 25.70 -18.98
C LYS A 335 -13.38 24.41 -18.63
N PHE A 336 -12.90 23.68 -19.62
CA PHE A 336 -12.09 22.49 -19.38
C PHE A 336 -10.80 22.81 -18.61
N ARG A 337 -10.00 23.76 -19.09
CA ARG A 337 -8.69 24.08 -18.52
C ARG A 337 -8.77 24.74 -17.14
N ASN A 338 -9.80 25.54 -16.87
CA ASN A 338 -9.88 26.35 -15.65
C ASN A 338 -10.82 25.78 -14.58
N ILE A 339 -11.75 24.89 -14.94
CA ILE A 339 -12.70 24.29 -13.99
C ILE A 339 -12.50 22.77 -13.97
N THR A 340 -12.75 22.12 -15.10
CA THR A 340 -12.84 20.66 -15.15
C THR A 340 -11.51 19.97 -14.84
N PHE A 341 -10.44 20.33 -15.53
CA PHE A 341 -9.14 19.70 -15.41
C PHE A 341 -8.49 19.93 -14.03
N PRO A 342 -8.49 21.15 -13.44
CA PRO A 342 -8.00 21.37 -12.09
C PRO A 342 -8.76 20.55 -11.03
N MET A 343 -10.08 20.41 -11.16
CA MET A 343 -10.87 19.60 -10.24
C MET A 343 -10.57 18.11 -10.37
N ILE A 344 -10.43 17.60 -11.60
CA ILE A 344 -9.96 16.22 -11.83
C ILE A 344 -8.60 16.02 -11.18
N LEU A 345 -7.64 16.93 -11.37
CA LEU A 345 -6.31 16.79 -10.79
C LEU A 345 -6.33 16.87 -9.25
N ALA A 346 -7.13 17.75 -8.67
CA ALA A 346 -7.21 17.90 -7.22
C ALA A 346 -7.65 16.60 -6.53
N ASP A 347 -8.66 15.92 -7.10
CA ASP A 347 -9.24 14.72 -6.51
C ASP A 347 -8.52 13.44 -6.95
N ALA A 348 -8.08 13.37 -8.21
CA ALA A 348 -7.46 12.16 -8.77
C ALA A 348 -5.95 12.10 -8.59
N ALA A 349 -5.22 13.21 -8.42
CA ALA A 349 -3.74 13.18 -8.43
C ALA A 349 -3.10 12.12 -7.51
N PRO A 350 -3.57 11.89 -6.27
CA PRO A 350 -3.01 10.83 -5.41
C PRO A 350 -3.18 9.41 -5.95
N THR A 351 -4.14 9.20 -6.85
CA THR A 351 -4.40 7.91 -7.50
C THR A 351 -3.74 7.78 -8.88
N LEU A 352 -3.30 8.89 -9.47
CA LEU A 352 -2.63 8.93 -10.77
C LEU A 352 -1.10 8.78 -10.66
N ILE A 353 -0.55 8.90 -9.46
CA ILE A 353 0.86 8.70 -9.09
C ILE A 353 0.96 7.36 -8.37
#